data_AF-A0A2U2SS09-F1
#
_entry.id   AF-A0A2U2SS09-F1
#
_cell.length_a   1.000
_cell.length_b   1.000
_cell.length_c   1.000
_cell.angle_alpha   90.00
_cell.angle_beta   90.00
_cell.angle_gamma   90.00
#
_symmetry.space_group_name_H-M   'P 1'
#
loop_
_entity.id
_entity.type
_entity.pdbx_description
1 polymer ?
#
loop_
_entity_poly.entity_id
_entity_poly.type
_entity_poly.pdbx_seq_one_letter_code
_entity_poly.pdbx_strand_id
1 'polypeptide(L)'
;MDIGIAFSYMFQDRDWLKKILIGGVISLIPIVNFAALGYVVQLVRNVRDGQDLPLPEWDQFGEYFVSGLYLFLVYVVYAIPIIL
;
A
#
# COMPACT_ATOMS: atom_id res chain seq x y z
N MET A 1 -16.22 7.98 14.26
CA MET A 1 -15.56 7.78 12.95
C MET A 1 -16.67 7.74 11.92
N ASP A 2 -16.85 8.82 11.15
CA ASP A 2 -17.83 8.83 10.06
C ASP A 2 -17.31 7.97 8.92
N ILE A 3 -17.84 6.76 8.80
CA ILE A 3 -17.41 5.75 7.81
C ILE A 3 -17.51 6.32 6.38
N GLY A 4 -18.46 7.22 6.12
CA GLY A 4 -18.61 7.89 4.83
C GLY A 4 -17.40 8.73 4.39
N ILE A 5 -16.64 9.30 5.34
CA ILE A 5 -15.44 10.11 5.05
C ILE A 5 -14.27 9.21 4.60
N ALA A 6 -14.16 8.01 5.16
CA ALA A 6 -13.09 7.05 4.84
C ALA A 6 -13.12 6.57 3.37
N PHE A 7 -14.27 6.61 2.71
CA PHE A 7 -14.40 6.26 1.29
C PHE A 7 -14.41 7.49 0.37
N SER A 8 -14.73 8.68 0.88
CA SER A 8 -14.81 9.89 0.06
C SER A 8 -13.50 10.69 0.00
N TYR A 9 -12.60 10.54 0.97
CA TYR A 9 -11.28 11.22 0.94
C TYR A 9 -10.47 10.84 -0.30
N MET A 10 -10.52 9.56 -0.72
CA MET A 10 -9.73 9.08 -1.85
C MET A 10 -10.12 9.75 -3.17
N PHE A 11 -11.36 10.25 -3.30
CA PHE A 11 -11.81 10.99 -4.48
C PHE A 11 -11.49 12.49 -4.42
N GLN A 12 -10.96 13.00 -3.30
CA GLN A 12 -10.53 14.40 -3.17
C GLN A 12 -9.12 14.63 -3.75
N ASP A 13 -8.30 13.58 -3.76
CA ASP A 13 -7.01 13.61 -4.45
C ASP A 13 -7.26 13.63 -5.96
N ARG A 14 -6.80 14.67 -6.68
CA ARG A 14 -7.01 14.77 -8.13
C ARG A 14 -6.36 13.63 -8.92
N ASP A 15 -5.27 13.07 -8.39
CA ASP A 15 -4.47 12.04 -9.04
C ASP A 15 -4.79 10.63 -8.52
N TRP A 16 -5.86 10.47 -7.74
CA TRP A 16 -6.26 9.19 -7.14
C TRP A 16 -6.31 8.04 -8.16
N LEU A 17 -6.93 8.29 -9.31
CA LEU A 17 -7.12 7.29 -10.36
C LEU A 17 -5.77 6.86 -10.94
N LYS A 18 -4.86 7.81 -11.17
CA LYS A 18 -3.50 7.54 -11.64
C LYS A 18 -2.75 6.66 -10.63
N LYS A 19 -2.80 7.00 -9.34
CA LYS A 19 -2.12 6.24 -8.27
C LYS A 19 -2.63 4.81 -8.17
N ILE A 20 -3.95 4.62 -8.24
CA ILE A 20 -4.58 3.29 -8.20
C ILE A 20 -4.25 2.50 -9.46
N LEU A 21 -4.31 3.09 -10.65
CA LEU A 21 -3.98 2.40 -11.90
C LEU A 21 -2.52 1.94 -11.92
N ILE A 22 -1.58 2.78 -11.48
CA ILE A 22 -0.17 2.40 -11.38
C ILE A 22 -0.01 1.22 -10.40
N GLY A 23 -0.64 1.29 -9.23
CA GLY A 23 -0.62 0.20 -8.25
C GLY A 23 -1.25 -1.09 -8.79
N GLY A 24 -2.33 -0.97 -9.56
CA GLY A 24 -2.98 -2.09 -10.23
C GLY A 24 -2.04 -2.78 -11.22
N VAL A 25 -1.37 -2.03 -12.08
CA VAL A 25 -0.39 -2.60 -13.04
C VAL A 25 0.79 -3.25 -12.32
N ILE A 26 1.35 -2.59 -11.30
CA ILE A 26 2.46 -3.12 -10.49
C ILE A 26 2.09 -4.44 -9.82
N SER A 27 0.85 -4.56 -9.33
CA SER A 27 0.35 -5.75 -8.64
C SER A 27 0.26 -6.98 -9.55
N LEU A 28 0.16 -6.79 -10.86
CA LEU A 28 0.08 -7.89 -11.84
C LEU A 28 1.44 -8.48 -12.19
N ILE A 29 2.53 -7.76 -11.91
CA ILE A 29 3.88 -8.19 -12.25
C ILE A 29 4.45 -8.99 -11.07
N PRO A 30 4.73 -10.30 -11.22
CA PRO A 30 5.28 -11.11 -10.14
C PRO A 30 6.59 -10.51 -9.60
N ILE A 31 6.83 -10.68 -8.30
CA ILE A 31 7.97 -10.13 -7.54
C ILE A 31 7.83 -8.61 -7.37
N VAL A 32 7.61 -7.87 -8.45
CA VAL A 32 7.41 -6.41 -8.42
C VAL A 32 6.16 -6.03 -7.60
N ASN A 33 5.17 -6.92 -7.53
CA ASN A 33 3.99 -6.79 -6.69
C ASN A 33 4.27 -6.60 -5.19
N PHE A 34 5.48 -6.91 -4.70
CA PHE A 34 5.88 -6.55 -3.33
C PHE A 34 5.87 -5.03 -3.11
N ALA A 35 6.18 -4.23 -4.13
CA ALA A 35 6.05 -2.77 -4.03
C ALA A 35 4.60 -2.34 -3.78
N ALA A 36 3.60 -3.04 -4.30
CA ALA A 36 2.21 -2.76 -3.99
C ALA A 36 1.87 -3.05 -2.52
N LEU A 37 2.47 -4.08 -1.91
CA LEU A 37 2.32 -4.32 -0.47
C LEU A 37 2.94 -3.20 0.37
N GLY A 38 4.14 -2.73 0.01
CA GLY A 38 4.77 -1.60 0.71
C GLY A 38 4.04 -0.28 0.51
N TYR A 39 3.43 -0.06 -0.65
CA TYR A 39 2.55 1.07 -0.90
C TYR A 39 1.37 1.07 0.09
N VAL A 40 0.76 -0.09 0.34
CA VAL A 40 -0.30 -0.23 1.36
C VAL A 40 0.23 0.06 2.77
N VAL A 41 1.45 -0.38 3.10
CA VAL A 41 2.09 -0.04 4.39
C VAL A 41 2.24 1.48 4.53
N GLN A 42 2.69 2.17 3.49
CA GLN A 42 2.84 3.62 3.51
C GLN A 42 1.48 4.34 3.58
N LEU A 43 0.47 3.85 2.87
CA LEU A 43 -0.90 4.35 2.98
C LEU A 43 -1.41 4.26 4.43
N VAL A 44 -1.23 3.11 5.09
CA VAL A 44 -1.63 2.93 6.49
C VAL A 44 -0.88 3.89 7.41
N ARG A 45 0.40 4.15 7.17
CA ARG A 45 1.17 5.16 7.91
C ARG A 45 0.63 6.57 7.70
N ASN A 46 0.36 6.96 6.46
CA ASN A 46 -0.20 8.28 6.14
C ASN A 46 -1.57 8.49 6.82
N VAL A 47 -2.42 7.46 6.83
CA VAL A 47 -3.70 7.49 7.56
C VAL A 47 -3.48 7.61 9.07
N ARG A 48 -2.56 6.82 9.64
CA ARG A 48 -2.22 6.87 11.07
C ARG A 48 -1.71 8.24 11.48
N ASP A 49 -0.92 8.87 10.63
CA ASP A 49 -0.30 10.17 10.87
C ASP A 49 -1.26 11.34 10.53
N GLY A 50 -2.51 11.04 10.12
CA GLY A 50 -3.57 12.02 9.91
C GLY A 50 -3.40 12.88 8.66
N GLN A 51 -2.72 12.38 7.61
CA GLN A 51 -2.57 13.11 6.37
C GLN A 51 -3.91 13.25 5.64
N ASP A 52 -4.21 14.47 5.15
CA ASP A 52 -5.46 14.77 4.42
C ASP A 52 -5.59 13.98 3.10
N LEU A 53 -4.46 13.76 2.41
CA LEU A 53 -4.35 12.98 1.17
C LEU A 53 -3.42 11.79 1.38
N PRO A 54 -3.90 10.70 2.01
CA PRO A 54 -3.02 9.64 2.47
C PRO A 54 -2.57 8.68 1.36
N LEU A 55 -3.08 8.78 0.13
CA LEU A 55 -2.61 7.98 -1.02
C LEU A 55 -1.17 8.37 -1.38
N PRO A 56 -0.17 7.47 -1.17
CA PRO A 56 1.21 7.78 -1.48
C PRO A 56 1.45 8.06 -2.97
N GLU A 57 2.50 8.81 -3.28
CA GLU A 57 3.03 8.91 -4.64
C GLU A 57 3.88 7.68 -4.97
N TRP A 58 4.05 7.37 -6.25
CA TRP A 58 4.91 6.26 -6.73
C TRP A 58 6.37 6.66 -6.95
N ASP A 59 6.81 7.76 -6.35
CA ASP A 59 8.18 8.30 -6.43
C ASP A 59 9.20 7.47 -5.62
N GLN A 60 8.76 6.87 -4.50
CA GLN A 60 9.58 6.07 -3.59
C GLN A 60 9.47 4.56 -3.84
N PHE A 61 9.43 4.14 -5.11
CA PHE A 61 9.21 2.74 -5.49
C PHE A 61 10.13 1.74 -4.77
N GLY A 62 11.42 2.06 -4.65
CA GLY A 62 12.40 1.21 -3.97
C GLY A 62 12.08 0.99 -2.49
N GLU A 63 11.63 2.02 -1.78
CA GLU A 63 11.24 1.92 -0.37
C GLU A 63 9.98 1.08 -0.18
N TYR A 64 9.03 1.19 -1.10
CA TYR A 64 7.83 0.35 -1.10
C TYR A 64 8.18 -1.11 -1.37
N PHE A 65 9.07 -1.39 -2.33
CA PHE A 65 9.50 -2.76 -2.59
C PHE A 65 10.14 -3.38 -1.34
N VAL A 66 11.06 -2.68 -0.70
CA VAL A 66 11.74 -3.15 0.53
C VAL A 66 10.75 -3.35 1.67
N SER A 67 9.87 -2.37 1.91
CA SER A 67 8.84 -2.45 2.96
C SER A 67 7.88 -3.62 2.73
N GLY A 68 7.47 -3.84 1.48
CA GLY A 68 6.60 -4.96 1.11
C GLY A 68 7.29 -6.31 1.22
N LEU A 69 8.58 -6.39 0.88
CA LEU A 69 9.38 -7.60 1.07
C LEU A 69 9.51 -7.95 2.56
N TYR A 70 9.74 -6.97 3.44
CA TYR A 70 9.73 -7.20 4.89
C TYR A 70 8.37 -7.69 5.38
N LEU A 71 7.27 -7.10 4.91
CA LEU A 71 5.92 -7.54 5.28
C LEU A 71 5.65 -8.97 4.83
N PHE A 72 6.08 -9.33 3.61
CA PHE A 72 5.99 -10.71 3.11
C PHE A 72 6.78 -11.68 3.98
N LEU A 73 8.03 -11.36 4.35
CA LEU A 73 8.84 -12.21 5.23
C LEU A 73 8.20 -12.38 6.61
N VAL A 74 7.64 -11.32 7.19
CA VAL A 74 6.88 -11.40 8.43
C VAL A 74 5.69 -12.36 8.26
N TYR A 75 4.94 -12.24 7.17
CA TYR A 75 3.82 -13.14 6.90
C TYR A 75 4.26 -14.60 6.76
N VAL A 76 5.37 -14.86 6.07
CA VAL A 76 5.96 -16.20 5.95
C VAL A 76 6.31 -16.77 7.33
N VAL A 77 6.98 -15.98 8.18
CA VAL A 77 7.34 -16.40 9.55
C VAL A 77 6.09 -16.70 10.38
N TYR A 78 5.08 -15.84 10.32
CA TYR A 78 3.82 -16.05 11.03
C TYR A 78 3.01 -17.24 10.51
N ALA A 79 3.19 -17.62 9.23
CA ALA A 79 2.54 -18.77 8.63
C ALA A 79 3.25 -20.10 8.93
N ILE A 80 4.45 -20.09 9.53
CA ILE A 80 5.21 -21.30 9.86
C ILE A 80 4.34 -22.34 10.60
N PRO A 81 3.59 -22.01 11.67
CA PRO A 81 2.78 -23.01 12.39
C PRO A 81 1.61 -23.61 11.59
N ILE A 82 1.25 -22.99 10.46
CA ILE A 82 0.18 -23.46 9.57
C ILE A 82 0.77 -24.33 8.47
N ILE A 83 1.98 -24.01 8.01
CA ILE A 83 2.65 -24.68 6.88
C ILE A 83 3.49 -25.88 7.33
N LEU A 84 4.06 -25.83 8.54
CA LEU A 84 4.94 -26.84 9.16
C LEU A 84 4.37 -27.33 10.49
#